data_AF-A0A5C4JB39-F1
#
_entry.id   AF-A0A5C4JB39-F1
#
_cell.length_a   1.000
_cell.length_b   1.000
_cell.length_c   1.000
_cell.angle_alpha   90.00
_cell.angle_beta   90.00
_cell.angle_gamma   90.00
#
_symmetry.space_group_name_H-M   'P 1'
#
loop_
_entity.id
_entity.type
_entity.pdbx_description
1 polymer ?
#
loop_
_entity_poly.entity_id
_entity_poly.type
_entity_poly.pdbx_seq_one_letter_code
_entity_poly.pdbx_strand_id
1 'polypeptide(L)'
;MSRDTHPGVQCPHCQSHLALVPVPGNSAAAPVPVLPLTLKEEWQPPPVAEVLAVYAGRAKDTATATRGAAKVRESLNRARAAAAQRRAAQKTARRTPKSA
;
A
#
# COMPACT_ATOMS: atom_id res chain seq x y z
N MET A 1 -7.72 -46.73 7.75
CA MET A 1 -8.00 -45.28 7.77
C MET A 1 -9.50 -45.11 7.88
N SER A 2 -10.00 -45.04 9.11
CA SER A 2 -11.44 -44.92 9.38
C SER A 2 -11.92 -43.56 8.88
N ARG A 3 -12.92 -43.55 8.01
CA ARG A 3 -13.60 -42.32 7.58
C ARG A 3 -14.55 -41.92 8.71
N ASP A 4 -14.24 -40.84 9.41
CA ASP A 4 -15.14 -40.27 10.41
C ASP A 4 -16.35 -39.64 9.70
N THR A 5 -17.35 -40.45 9.37
CA THR A 5 -18.68 -39.99 8.97
C THR A 5 -19.38 -39.46 10.22
N HIS A 6 -19.55 -38.14 10.30
CA HIS A 6 -20.20 -37.51 11.44
C HIS A 6 -21.73 -37.50 11.23
N PRO A 7 -22.53 -38.05 12.17
CA PRO A 7 -23.99 -38.14 12.02
C PRO A 7 -24.69 -36.77 11.99
N GLY A 8 -24.00 -35.70 12.42
CA GLY A 8 -24.54 -34.33 12.47
C GLY A 8 -24.36 -33.50 11.20
N VAL A 9 -23.65 -34.01 10.18
CA VAL A 9 -23.38 -33.23 8.95
C VAL A 9 -24.03 -33.94 7.76
N GLN A 10 -25.21 -33.47 7.38
CA GLN A 10 -26.01 -34.01 6.26
C GLN A 10 -26.16 -32.97 5.16
N CYS A 11 -26.20 -33.42 3.92
CA CYS A 11 -26.51 -32.55 2.78
C CYS A 11 -27.98 -32.10 2.83
N PRO A 12 -28.29 -30.80 2.77
CA PRO A 12 -29.67 -30.31 2.83
C PRO A 12 -30.52 -30.71 1.60
N HIS A 13 -29.89 -31.15 0.51
CA HIS A 13 -30.58 -31.54 -0.73
C HIS A 13 -30.93 -33.02 -0.83
N CYS A 14 -30.10 -33.90 -0.27
CA CYS A 14 -30.28 -35.36 -0.42
C CYS A 14 -30.14 -36.13 0.90
N GLN A 15 -29.93 -35.44 2.02
CA GLN A 15 -29.79 -35.99 3.38
C GLN A 15 -28.64 -36.99 3.57
N SER A 16 -27.75 -37.12 2.59
CA SER A 16 -26.58 -38.00 2.69
C SER A 16 -25.59 -37.49 3.73
N HIS A 17 -24.98 -38.42 4.48
CA HIS A 17 -23.91 -38.13 5.43
C HIS A 17 -22.63 -37.66 4.71
N LEU A 18 -22.06 -36.56 5.19
CA LEU A 18 -20.83 -36.00 4.66
C LEU A 18 -19.62 -36.50 5.48
N ALA A 19 -18.51 -36.78 4.79
CA ALA A 19 -17.25 -37.13 5.42
C ALA A 19 -16.32 -35.90 5.43
N LEU A 20 -15.75 -35.58 6.59
CA LEU A 20 -14.76 -34.53 6.71
C LEU A 20 -13.40 -35.08 6.27
N VAL A 21 -12.74 -34.40 5.35
CA VAL A 21 -11.37 -34.73 4.91
C VAL A 21 -10.42 -33.74 5.58
N PRO A 22 -9.55 -34.18 6.51
CA PRO A 22 -8.56 -33.30 7.12
C PRO A 22 -7.57 -32.83 6.06
N VAL A 23 -7.47 -31.51 5.89
CA VAL A 23 -6.44 -30.86 5.07
C VAL A 23 -5.19 -30.68 5.95
N PRO A 24 -4.01 -31.17 5.55
CA PRO A 24 -2.79 -30.90 6.30
C PRO A 24 -2.37 -29.46 6.05
N GLY A 25 -2.49 -28.59 7.06
CA GLY A 25 -2.16 -27.17 6.89
C GLY A 25 -1.99 -26.40 8.19
N ASN A 26 -0.73 -26.26 8.60
CA ASN A 26 -0.18 -25.19 9.43
C ASN A 26 -0.28 -25.32 10.97
N SER A 27 0.53 -26.21 11.54
CA SER A 27 0.94 -26.12 12.94
C SER A 27 1.76 -24.84 13.17
N ALA A 28 1.43 -24.14 14.25
CA ALA A 28 1.91 -22.83 14.63
C ALA A 28 3.45 -22.65 14.66
N ALA A 29 3.88 -21.61 13.94
CA ALA A 29 5.02 -20.72 14.11
C ALA A 29 6.12 -21.05 15.16
N ALA A 30 7.31 -21.41 14.64
CA ALA A 30 8.59 -21.04 15.26
C ALA A 30 9.15 -19.79 14.51
N PRO A 31 9.83 -18.84 15.18
CA PRO A 31 10.36 -17.66 14.52
C PRO A 31 11.64 -18.04 13.76
N VAL A 32 11.53 -18.29 12.46
CA VAL A 32 12.68 -18.54 11.58
C VAL A 32 13.00 -17.26 10.80
N PRO A 33 14.29 -16.83 10.70
CA PRO A 33 14.64 -15.57 10.08
C PRO A 33 14.28 -15.56 8.60
N VAL A 34 13.65 -14.47 8.15
CA VAL A 34 13.22 -14.27 6.76
C VAL A 34 14.45 -14.14 5.87
N LEU A 35 14.78 -15.20 5.13
CA LEU A 35 15.55 -15.12 3.90
C LEU A 35 14.56 -15.11 2.72
N PRO A 36 14.73 -14.23 1.73
CA PRO A 36 13.80 -14.12 0.61
C PRO A 36 14.00 -15.31 -0.32
N LEU A 37 13.25 -16.39 -0.06
CA LEU A 37 13.09 -17.46 -1.02
C LEU A 37 12.18 -16.94 -2.12
N THR A 38 12.75 -16.81 -3.31
CA THR A 38 12.05 -16.71 -4.58
C THR A 38 11.18 -17.96 -4.76
N LEU A 39 9.99 -17.93 -4.16
CA LEU A 39 9.02 -19.01 -4.24
C LEU A 39 8.19 -18.76 -5.49
N LYS A 40 8.35 -19.69 -6.44
CA LYS A 40 7.47 -20.07 -7.54
C LYS A 40 6.10 -19.39 -7.50
N GLU A 41 5.72 -18.80 -8.63
CA GLU A 41 4.47 -18.12 -8.96
C GLU A 41 3.23 -19.01 -8.80
N GLU A 42 2.99 -19.45 -7.57
CA GLU A 42 1.73 -19.98 -7.09
C GLU A 42 0.77 -18.79 -7.05
N TRP A 43 -0.39 -18.90 -7.68
CA TRP A 43 -1.39 -17.85 -7.67
C TRP A 43 -1.78 -17.59 -6.21
N GLN A 44 -1.19 -16.55 -5.62
CA GLN A 44 -1.49 -16.12 -4.28
C GLN A 44 -2.66 -15.14 -4.38
N PRO A 45 -3.80 -15.41 -3.73
CA PRO A 45 -4.90 -14.46 -3.74
C PRO A 45 -4.41 -13.12 -3.17
N PRO A 46 -4.87 -11.99 -3.73
CA PRO A 46 -4.41 -10.67 -3.32
C PRO A 46 -4.61 -10.48 -1.82
N PRO A 47 -3.65 -9.88 -1.12
CA PRO A 47 -3.74 -9.70 0.32
C PRO A 47 -5.00 -8.92 0.67
N VAL A 48 -5.72 -9.37 1.71
CA VAL A 48 -7.02 -8.81 2.12
C VAL A 48 -6.96 -7.29 2.31
N ALA A 49 -5.82 -6.77 2.76
CA ALA A 49 -5.60 -5.33 2.91
C ALA A 49 -5.72 -4.54 1.59
N GLU A 50 -5.24 -5.09 0.47
CA GLU A 50 -5.39 -4.47 -0.85
C GLU A 50 -6.84 -4.54 -1.33
N VAL A 51 -7.52 -5.67 -1.12
CA VAL A 51 -8.94 -5.83 -1.46
C VAL A 51 -9.82 -4.86 -0.66
N LEU A 52 -9.56 -4.73 0.64
CA LEU A 52 -10.26 -3.77 1.51
C LEU A 52 -9.95 -2.32 1.13
N ALA A 53 -8.73 -2.01 0.70
CA ALA A 53 -8.39 -0.68 0.21
C ALA A 53 -9.15 -0.34 -1.08
N VAL A 54 -9.31 -1.30 -1.99
CA VAL A 54 -10.14 -1.14 -3.20
C VAL A 54 -11.61 -0.92 -2.81
N TYR A 55 -12.15 -1.75 -1.92
CA TYR A 55 -13.55 -1.63 -1.48
C TYR A 55 -13.82 -0.32 -0.71
N ALA A 56 -12.85 0.16 0.06
CA ALA A 56 -12.93 1.43 0.79
C ALA A 56 -12.61 2.67 -0.08
N GLY A 57 -12.44 2.51 -1.41
CA GLY A 57 -12.09 3.60 -2.32
C GLY A 57 -10.71 4.24 -2.04
N ARG A 58 -9.86 3.55 -1.27
CA ARG A 58 -8.52 3.99 -0.85
C ARG A 58 -7.40 3.38 -1.67
N ALA A 59 -7.66 2.96 -2.90
CA ALA A 59 -6.59 2.65 -3.85
C ALA A 59 -5.79 3.93 -4.12
N LYS A 60 -4.68 4.11 -3.40
CA LYS A 60 -3.82 5.29 -3.55
C LYS A 60 -3.14 5.20 -4.91
N ASP A 61 -3.60 5.99 -5.88
CA ASP A 61 -2.88 6.18 -7.13
C ASP A 61 -1.54 6.88 -6.83
N THR A 62 -0.50 6.06 -6.70
CA THR A 62 0.87 6.48 -6.39
C THR A 62 1.43 7.39 -7.48
N ALA A 63 1.01 7.23 -8.74
CA ALA A 63 1.43 8.08 -9.85
C ALA A 63 0.83 9.48 -9.72
N THR A 64 -0.44 9.60 -9.32
CA THR A 64 -1.06 10.91 -9.06
C THR A 64 -0.47 11.57 -7.81
N ALA A 65 -0.21 10.81 -6.75
CA ALA A 65 0.44 11.34 -5.55
C ALA A 65 1.85 11.89 -5.84
N THR A 66 2.68 11.15 -6.59
CA THR A 66 4.03 11.58 -6.97
C THR A 66 4.01 12.81 -7.88
N ARG A 67 3.10 12.87 -8.87
CA ARG A 67 2.90 14.07 -9.70
C ARG A 67 2.49 15.29 -8.87
N GLY A 68 1.58 15.11 -7.92
CA GLY A 68 1.17 16.17 -7.00
C GLY A 68 2.34 16.69 -6.16
N ALA A 69 3.13 15.78 -5.59
CA ALA A 69 4.33 16.13 -4.83
C ALA A 69 5.37 16.89 -5.67
N ALA A 70 5.57 16.50 -6.94
CA ALA A 70 6.45 17.20 -7.86
C ALA A 70 6.01 18.65 -8.10
N LYS A 71 4.71 18.88 -8.36
CA LYS A 71 4.17 20.24 -8.54
C LYS A 71 4.34 21.12 -7.29
N VAL A 72 4.14 20.56 -6.10
CA VAL A 72 4.34 21.28 -4.84
C VAL A 72 5.80 21.70 -4.67
N ARG A 73 6.75 20.78 -4.92
CA ARG A 73 8.19 21.08 -4.86
C ARG A 73 8.57 22.20 -5.84
N GLU A 74 8.10 22.10 -7.08
CA GLU A 74 8.35 23.11 -8.10
C GLU A 74 7.80 24.49 -7.70
N SER A 75 6.57 24.53 -7.17
CA SER A 75 5.95 25.76 -6.66
C SER A 75 6.76 26.40 -5.54
N LEU A 76 7.21 25.62 -4.56
CA LEU A 76 8.04 26.11 -3.46
C LEU A 76 9.39 26.64 -3.96
N ASN A 77 10.02 25.96 -4.93
CA ASN A 77 11.26 26.43 -5.51
C ASN A 77 11.08 27.76 -6.26
N ARG A 78 10.00 27.90 -7.04
CA ARG A 78 9.64 29.18 -7.69
C ARG A 78 9.43 30.30 -6.66
N ALA A 79 8.68 30.03 -5.59
CA ALA A 79 8.43 31.00 -4.54
C ALA A 79 9.74 31.44 -3.84
N ARG A 80 10.65 30.49 -3.56
CA ARG A 80 11.97 30.78 -2.99
C ARG A 80 12.82 31.64 -3.93
N ALA A 81 12.85 31.32 -5.22
CA ALA A 81 13.59 32.09 -6.22
C ALA A 81 13.05 33.53 -6.32
N ALA A 82 11.73 33.70 -6.40
CA ALA A 82 11.10 35.02 -6.42
C ALA A 82 11.40 35.82 -5.13
N ALA A 83 11.37 35.18 -3.96
CA ALA A 83 11.74 35.82 -2.70
C ALA A 83 13.20 36.26 -2.68
N ALA A 84 14.12 35.44 -3.21
CA ALA A 84 15.53 35.78 -3.33
C ALA A 84 15.75 36.98 -4.27
N GLN A 85 15.07 37.01 -5.42
CA GLN A 85 15.11 38.12 -6.37
C GLN A 85 14.61 39.43 -5.74
N ARG A 86 13.48 39.40 -5.02
CA ARG A 86 12.96 40.58 -4.31
C ARG A 86 13.95 41.11 -3.28
N ARG A 87 14.58 40.21 -2.51
CA ARG A 87 15.62 40.59 -1.54
C ARG A 87 16.84 41.21 -2.23
N ALA A 88 17.27 40.66 -3.36
CA ALA A 88 18.37 41.22 -4.14
C ALA A 88 18.04 42.63 -4.66
N ALA A 89 16.84 42.81 -5.25
CA ALA A 89 16.37 44.11 -5.73
C ALA A 89 16.29 45.15 -4.61
N GLN A 90 15.76 44.78 -3.43
CA GLN A 90 15.72 45.65 -2.26
C GLN A 90 17.11 46.06 -1.78
N LYS A 91 18.08 45.14 -1.80
CA LYS A 91 19.48 45.45 -1.45
C LYS A 91 20.09 46.45 -2.43
N THR A 92 19.87 46.26 -3.73
CA THR A 92 20.36 47.19 -4.76
C THR A 92 19.73 48.57 -4.60
N ALA A 93 18.41 48.65 -4.41
CA ALA A 93 17.70 49.91 -4.21
C ALA A 93 18.13 50.67 -2.95
N ARG A 94 18.50 49.96 -1.88
CA ARG A 94 19.09 50.56 -0.66
C ARG A 94 20.51 51.07 -0.87
N ARG A 95 21.25 50.50 -1.82
CA ARG A 95 22.66 50.82 -2.08
C ARG A 95 22.85 51.92 -3.12
N THR A 96 21.84 52.22 -3.94
CA THR A 96 21.88 53.39 -4.83
C THR A 96 21.77 54.65 -3.98
N PRO A 97 22.84 55.44 -3.83
CA PRO A 97 22.74 56.71 -3.11
C PRO A 97 21.81 57.63 -3.90
N LYS A 98 20.88 58.29 -3.20
CA LYS A 98 20.03 59.32 -3.78
C LYS A 98 20.94 60.51 -4.09
N SER A 99 21.43 60.61 -5.33
CA SER A 99 22.16 61.77 -5.81
C SER A 99 21.23 63.00 -5.71
N ALA A 100 21.64 63.97 -4.90
CA ALA A 100 21.02 65.28 -4.74
C ALA A 100 21.67 66.28 -5.71
#